data_AF-A0A958NJS5-F1
#
_entry.id   AF-A0A958NJS5-F1
#
_cell.length_a   1.000
_cell.length_b   1.000
_cell.length_c   1.000
_cell.angle_alpha   90.00
_cell.angle_beta   90.00
_cell.angle_gamma   90.00
#
_symmetry.space_group_name_H-M   'P 1'
#
loop_
_entity.id
_entity.type
_entity.pdbx_description
1 polymer ?
#
loop_
_entity_poly.entity_id
_entity_poly.type
_entity_poly.pdbx_seq_one_letter_code
_entity_poly.pdbx_strand_id
1 'polypeptide(L)' 'MKAHTRESQATMTPEKALQYLKEGNVRFQKNLKANRNLLEQVNDTAEGQFPFATILSCIDSRV' A
#
# COMPACT_ATOMS: atom_id res chain seq x y z
N MET A 1 -9.98 2.31 0.57
CA MET A 1 -8.77 2.45 -0.28
C MET A 1 -8.77 1.29 -1.26
N LYS A 2 -8.64 1.56 -2.57
CA LYS A 2 -8.64 0.51 -3.61
C LYS A 2 -7.26 -0.13 -3.76
N ALA A 3 -7.24 -1.38 -4.22
CA ALA A 3 -5.99 -2.06 -4.58
C ALA A 3 -5.37 -1.45 -5.84
N HIS A 4 -4.06 -1.62 -6.01
CA HIS A 4 -3.37 -1.23 -7.23
C HIS A 4 -3.67 -2.20 -8.36
N THR A 5 -3.94 -1.65 -9.55
CA THR A 5 -4.05 -2.41 -10.80
C THR A 5 -2.72 -2.44 -11.54
N ARG A 6 -2.61 -3.31 -12.56
CA ARG A 6 -1.45 -3.38 -13.46
C ARG A 6 -1.12 -2.02 -14.08
N GLU A 7 -2.12 -1.27 -14.51
CA GLU A 7 -1.96 0.04 -15.13
C GLU A 7 -1.43 1.05 -14.11
N SER A 8 -1.97 1.06 -12.89
CA SER A 8 -1.51 1.96 -11.83
C SER A 8 -0.07 1.64 -11.40
N GLN A 9 0.30 0.36 -11.36
CA GLN A 9 1.67 -0.08 -11.06
C GLN A 9 2.63 0.29 -12.20
N ALA A 10 2.22 0.14 -13.46
CA ALA A 10 3.05 0.47 -14.63
C ALA A 10 3.40 1.96 -14.73
N THR A 11 2.57 2.84 -14.17
CA THR A 11 2.83 4.30 -14.11
C THR A 11 3.59 4.74 -12.85
N MET A 12 3.96 3.80 -11.99
CA MET A 12 4.70 4.06 -10.76
C MET A 12 6.17 4.34 -11.05
N THR A 13 6.77 5.21 -10.25
CA THR A 13 8.22 5.43 -10.23
C THR A 13 8.76 5.24 -8.80
N PRO A 14 10.06 4.97 -8.63
CA PRO A 14 10.67 4.86 -7.30
C PRO A 14 10.43 6.09 -6.41
N GLU A 15 10.45 7.29 -6.98
CA GLU A 15 10.24 8.55 -6.27
C GLU A 15 8.80 8.67 -5.76
N LYS A 16 7.82 8.32 -6.61
CA LYS A 16 6.40 8.28 -6.22
C LYS A 16 6.16 7.23 -5.14
N ALA A 17 6.73 6.04 -5.29
CA ALA A 17 6.61 4.97 -4.30
C ALA A 17 7.16 5.42 -2.94
N LEU A 18 8.35 6.01 -2.90
CA LEU A 18 8.95 6.55 -1.68
C LEU A 18 8.09 7.67 -1.07
N GLN A 19 7.56 8.57 -1.89
CA GLN A 19 6.69 9.65 -1.45
C GLN A 19 5.41 9.10 -0.80
N TYR A 20 4.76 8.10 -1.41
CA TYR A 20 3.57 7.47 -0.85
C TYR A 20 3.83 6.75 0.46
N LEU A 21 4.99 6.09 0.61
CA LEU A 21 5.40 5.48 1.88
C LEU A 21 5.60 6.54 2.98
N LYS A 22 6.26 7.67 2.67
CA LYS A 22 6.42 8.79 3.61
C LYS A 22 5.08 9.37 4.05
N GLU A 23 4.18 9.64 3.11
CA GLU A 23 2.85 10.15 3.40
C GLU A 23 2.02 9.16 4.24
N GLY A 24 2.14 7.87 3.94
CA GLY A 24 1.54 6.80 4.74
C GLY A 24 2.00 6.82 6.18
N ASN A 25 3.31 6.93 6.40
CA ASN A 25 3.89 7.03 7.75
C ASN A 25 3.43 8.30 8.48
N VAL A 26 3.36 9.46 7.80
CA VAL A 26 2.83 10.70 8.39
C VAL A 26 1.38 10.53 8.85
N ARG A 27 0.54 9.83 8.07
CA ARG A 27 -0.85 9.52 8.49
C ARG A 27 -0.87 8.60 9.71
N PHE A 28 -0.03 7.58 9.73
CA PHE A 28 0.10 6.66 10.87
C PHE A 28 0.49 7.40 12.15
N GLN A 29 1.52 8.25 12.11
CA GLN A 29 1.95 9.07 13.25
C GLN A 29 0.84 9.99 13.79
N LYS A 30 -0.04 10.47 12.91
CA LYS A 30 -1.20 11.32 13.27
C LYS A 30 -2.44 10.52 13.70
N ASN A 31 -2.36 9.19 13.79
CA ASN A 31 -3.48 8.29 14.06
C ASN A 31 -4.66 8.47 13.07
N LEU A 32 -4.36 8.88 11.83
CA LEU A 32 -5.36 9.06 10.78
C LEU A 32 -5.52 7.74 10.01
N LYS A 33 -6.70 7.13 10.15
CA LYS A 33 -7.02 5.85 9.50
C LYS A 33 -7.73 6.08 8.17
N ALA A 34 -7.26 5.39 7.13
CA ALA A 34 -8.00 5.32 5.88
C ALA A 34 -9.16 4.31 6.02
N ASN A 35 -10.33 4.65 5.48
CA ASN A 35 -11.42 3.67 5.37
C ASN A 35 -11.00 2.53 4.41
N ARG A 36 -11.12 1.29 4.88
CA ARG A 36 -10.78 0.08 4.15
C ARG A 36 -11.94 -0.90 4.26
N ASN A 37 -12.44 -1.32 3.10
CA ASN A 37 -13.36 -2.44 3.00
C ASN A 37 -12.54 -3.69 2.66
N LEU A 38 -12.31 -4.55 3.64
CA LEU A 38 -11.42 -5.70 3.48
C LEU A 38 -12.00 -6.76 2.56
N LEU A 39 -13.32 -6.96 2.58
CA LEU A 39 -13.99 -7.93 1.70
C LEU A 39 -13.90 -7.50 0.24
N GLU A 40 -14.05 -6.21 -0.03
CA GLU A 40 -13.85 -5.65 -1.36
C GLU A 40 -12.38 -5.80 -1.82
N GLN A 41 -11.41 -5.57 -0.93
CA GLN A 41 -9.99 -5.77 -1.27
C GLN A 41 -9.62 -7.21 -1.60
N VAL A 42 -10.26 -8.19 -0.93
CA VAL A 42 -10.10 -9.61 -1.29
C VAL A 42 -10.59 -9.84 -2.71
N ASN A 43 -11.76 -9.31 -3.07
CA ASN A 43 -12.29 -9.44 -4.42
C ASN A 43 -11.41 -8.72 -5.45
N ASP A 44 -10.96 -7.50 -5.15
CA ASP A 44 -10.08 -6.71 -6.02
C ASP A 44 -8.74 -7.40 -6.32
N THR A 45 -8.26 -8.29 -5.44
CA THR A 45 -6.95 -8.93 -5.54
C THR A 45 -7.00 -10.43 -5.86
N ALA A 46 -8.20 -10.98 -6.05
CA ALA A 46 -8.40 -12.41 -6.26
C ALA A 46 -7.71 -12.95 -7.53
N GLU A 47 -7.69 -12.14 -8.60
CA GLU A 47 -7.07 -12.51 -9.88
C GLU A 47 -5.60 -12.10 -9.99
N GLY A 48 -5.11 -11.28 -9.05
CA GLY A 48 -3.73 -10.82 -9.05
C GLY A 48 -3.50 -9.62 -8.12
N GLN A 49 -2.22 -9.43 -7.76
CA GLN A 49 -1.77 -8.31 -6.93
C GLN A 49 -0.68 -7.53 -7.66
N PHE A 50 -0.80 -6.21 -7.69
CA PHE A 50 0.15 -5.31 -8.37
C PHE A 50 0.74 -4.30 -7.38
N PRO A 51 1.48 -4.75 -6.34
CA PRO A 51 2.02 -3.86 -5.31
C PRO A 51 3.03 -2.86 -5.92
N PHE A 52 3.05 -1.64 -5.39
CA PHE A 52 3.98 -0.61 -5.86
C PHE A 52 5.35 -0.63 -5.15
N ALA A 53 5.48 -1.41 -4.07
CA ALA A 53 6.70 -1.56 -3.29
C ALA A 53 6.76 -2.94 -2.61
N THR A 54 7.98 -3.41 -2.34
CA THR A 54 8.27 -4.57 -1.50
C THR A 54 9.02 -4.08 -0.27
N ILE A 55 8.60 -4.53 0.92
CA ILE A 55 9.22 -4.13 2.18
C ILE A 55 10.01 -5.32 2.74
N LEU A 56 11.31 -5.12 2.93
CA LEU A 56 12.16 -6.02 3.71
C LEU A 56 12.28 -5.45 5.12
N SER A 57 11.74 -6.14 6.12
CA SER A 57 11.69 -5.67 7.51
C SER A 57 12.26 -6.69 8.50
N CYS A 58 12.48 -6.23 9.73
CA CYS A 58 12.77 -7.11 10.87
C CYS A 58 11.54 -7.99 11.19
N ILE A 59 11.77 -9.16 11.81
CA ILE A 59 10.70 -10.05 12.33
C ILE A 59 10.14 -9.58 13.70
N ASP A 60 10.68 -8.49 14.25
CA ASP A 60 10.19 -7.88 15.48
C ASP A 60 8.70 -7.53 15.35
N SER A 61 7.88 -8.02 16.27
CA SER A 61 6.42 -7.87 16.25
C SER A 61 5.91 -6.45 16.42
N ARG A 62 6.81 -5.50 16.74
CA ARG A 62 6.50 -4.08 16.93
C ARG A 62 6.77 -3.24 15.68
N VAL A 63 7.35 -3.83 14.63
CA VAL A 63 7.50 -3.22 13.30
C VAL A 63 6.25 -3.51 12.48
#